data_AF-A0A6V8MJQ2-F1
#
_entry.id   AF-A0A6V8MJQ2-F1
#
_cell.length_a   1.000
_cell.length_b   1.000
_cell.length_c   1.000
_cell.angle_alpha   90.00
_cell.angle_beta   90.00
_cell.angle_gamma   90.00
#
_symmetry.space_group_name_H-M   'P 1'
#
loop_
_entity.id
_entity.type
_entity.pdbx_description
1 polymer ?
#
loop_
_entity_poly.entity_id
_entity_poly.type
_entity_poly.pdbx_seq_one_letter_code
_entity_poly.pdbx_strand_id
1 'polypeptide(L)'
;MAQDQGNPADKLRAACQAAFQKYPDSCSTAVWHVIRQYRPSQPYLMANDLLDALGSSPDWQEVPLNHVSTVANEGGVVVGGLKEPGHGHVAVVYPGEEKLNGGFTYISKKTGKPVEAAATGTYPLAMSTTMGAWPGAKSNGDKTVRDPWPAEKFKAVQFWRYIGSVGAASSPPRTKERWTMKSQRGLAYSKGCERHGNIKRWQAEEDSLRLSPGRPSNVIRWVR
;
A
#
# COMPACT_ATOMS: atom_id res chain seq x y z
N MET A 1 -14.61 -9.68 -36.10
CA MET A 1 -13.93 -10.56 -35.14
C MET A 1 -13.98 -9.87 -33.79
N ALA A 2 -14.84 -10.33 -32.87
CA ALA A 2 -14.88 -9.78 -31.52
C ALA A 2 -13.57 -10.16 -30.82
N GLN A 3 -12.78 -9.17 -30.40
CA GLN A 3 -11.66 -9.44 -29.52
C GLN A 3 -12.25 -9.96 -28.21
N ASP A 4 -11.93 -11.20 -27.86
CA ASP A 4 -12.07 -11.72 -26.50
C ASP A 4 -11.17 -10.87 -25.60
N GLN A 5 -11.72 -9.75 -25.12
CA GLN A 5 -11.07 -8.93 -24.11
C GLN A 5 -11.25 -9.68 -22.79
N GLY A 6 -10.42 -10.71 -22.59
CA GLY A 6 -10.39 -11.49 -21.36
C GLY A 6 -10.41 -10.57 -20.14
N ASN A 7 -11.05 -11.04 -19.07
CA ASN A 7 -11.26 -10.28 -17.83
C ASN A 7 -10.01 -9.44 -17.47
N PRO A 8 -10.13 -8.10 -17.30
CA PRO A 8 -8.99 -7.23 -16.99
C PRO A 8 -8.13 -7.72 -15.81
N ALA A 9 -8.74 -8.34 -14.80
CA ALA A 9 -8.01 -8.96 -13.69
C ALA A 9 -7.11 -10.11 -14.15
N ASP A 10 -7.57 -10.93 -15.10
CA ASP A 10 -6.79 -12.04 -15.65
C ASP A 10 -5.57 -11.53 -16.43
N LYS A 11 -5.71 -10.41 -17.16
CA LYS A 11 -4.58 -9.74 -17.82
C LYS A 11 -3.54 -9.27 -16.80
N LEU A 12 -3.97 -8.68 -15.69
CA LEU A 12 -3.07 -8.28 -14.61
C LEU A 12 -2.41 -9.50 -13.93
N ARG A 13 -3.16 -10.57 -13.66
CA ARG A 13 -2.58 -11.82 -13.12
C ARG A 13 -1.52 -12.40 -14.05
N ALA A 14 -1.78 -12.46 -15.34
CA ALA A 14 -0.83 -12.96 -16.34
C ALA A 14 0.45 -12.10 -16.37
N ALA A 15 0.31 -10.76 -16.34
CA ALA A 15 1.46 -9.86 -16.28
C ALA A 15 2.30 -10.08 -15.00
N CYS A 16 1.64 -10.25 -13.85
CA CYS A 16 2.30 -10.56 -12.58
C CYS A 16 3.03 -11.92 -12.62
N GLN A 17 2.40 -12.97 -13.14
CA GLN A 17 3.02 -14.29 -13.26
C GLN A 17 4.24 -14.26 -14.17
N ALA A 18 4.14 -13.60 -15.33
CA ALA A 18 5.26 -13.42 -16.24
C ALA A 18 6.42 -12.63 -15.60
N ALA A 19 6.10 -11.56 -14.86
CA ALA A 19 7.08 -10.78 -14.13
C ALA A 19 7.81 -11.62 -13.06
N PHE A 20 7.06 -12.38 -12.26
CA PHE A 20 7.62 -13.23 -11.20
C PHE A 20 8.56 -14.30 -11.76
N GLN A 21 8.16 -14.97 -12.83
CA GLN A 21 8.97 -16.00 -13.49
C GLN A 21 10.24 -15.42 -14.14
N LYS A 22 10.12 -14.26 -14.78
CA LYS A 22 11.22 -13.66 -15.55
C LYS A 22 12.24 -12.93 -14.67
N TYR A 23 11.80 -12.38 -13.53
CA TYR A 23 12.63 -11.54 -12.66
C TYR A 23 12.50 -11.94 -11.18
N PRO A 24 12.81 -13.20 -10.82
CA PRO A 24 12.55 -13.75 -9.48
C PRO A 24 13.36 -13.07 -8.36
N ASP A 25 14.46 -12.39 -8.70
CA ASP A 25 15.40 -11.80 -7.75
C ASP A 25 15.50 -10.26 -7.87
N SER A 26 14.60 -9.60 -8.60
CA SER A 26 14.58 -8.14 -8.72
C SER A 26 13.18 -7.55 -8.62
N CYS A 27 12.88 -6.89 -7.49
CA CYS A 27 11.58 -6.27 -7.22
C CYS A 27 11.23 -5.19 -8.23
N SER A 28 12.14 -4.26 -8.49
CA SER A 28 11.93 -3.16 -9.43
C SER A 28 11.80 -3.66 -10.86
N THR A 29 12.59 -4.64 -11.29
CA THR A 29 12.50 -5.17 -12.67
C THR A 29 11.18 -5.91 -12.89
N ALA A 30 10.73 -6.70 -11.90
CA ALA A 30 9.43 -7.37 -11.95
C ALA A 30 8.28 -6.36 -11.99
N VAL A 31 8.27 -5.35 -11.13
CA VAL A 31 7.24 -4.30 -11.11
C VAL A 31 7.22 -3.54 -12.44
N TRP A 32 8.38 -3.16 -12.99
CA TRP A 32 8.44 -2.49 -14.29
C TRP A 32 7.94 -3.36 -15.44
N HIS A 33 8.14 -4.67 -15.38
CA HIS A 33 7.58 -5.59 -16.37
C HIS A 33 6.06 -5.51 -16.41
N VAL A 34 5.41 -5.38 -15.25
CA VAL A 34 3.96 -5.18 -15.15
C VAL A 34 3.55 -3.79 -15.62
N ILE A 35 4.19 -2.73 -15.11
CA ILE A 35 3.85 -1.34 -15.48
C ILE A 35 3.92 -1.13 -17.00
N ARG A 36 4.91 -1.70 -17.68
CA ARG A 36 5.08 -1.56 -19.13
C ARG A 36 3.96 -2.18 -19.97
N GLN A 37 3.14 -3.06 -19.41
CA GLN A 37 1.92 -3.54 -20.07
C GLN A 37 0.85 -2.45 -20.20
N TYR A 38 0.95 -1.39 -19.39
CA TYR A 38 0.01 -0.28 -19.33
C TYR A 38 0.64 1.03 -19.80
N ARG A 39 1.96 1.18 -19.61
CA ARG A 39 2.75 2.35 -20.00
C ARG A 39 4.07 1.92 -20.69
N PRO A 40 4.04 1.55 -21.98
CA PRO A 40 5.16 0.86 -22.64
C PRO A 40 6.47 1.64 -22.71
N SER A 41 6.41 2.96 -22.82
CA SER A 41 7.58 3.83 -23.08
C SER A 41 8.39 4.21 -21.84
N GLN A 42 8.13 3.61 -20.68
CA GLN A 42 8.78 4.05 -19.44
C GLN A 42 10.21 3.50 -19.25
N PRO A 43 11.17 4.39 -18.92
CA PRO A 43 12.50 3.97 -18.55
C PRO A 43 12.45 3.17 -17.25
N TYR A 44 13.39 2.24 -17.10
CA TYR A 44 13.54 1.48 -15.88
C TYR A 44 14.10 2.38 -14.78
N LEU A 45 13.59 2.23 -13.56
CA LEU A 45 14.03 2.90 -12.35
C LEU A 45 14.20 1.86 -11.22
N MET A 46 15.16 2.10 -10.33
CA MET A 46 15.31 1.31 -9.10
C MET A 46 14.12 1.53 -8.16
N ALA A 47 13.95 0.67 -7.15
CA ALA A 47 12.77 0.70 -6.27
C ALA A 47 12.54 2.08 -5.61
N ASN A 48 13.57 2.72 -5.07
CA ASN A 48 13.45 4.04 -4.45
C ASN A 48 13.04 5.12 -5.47
N ASP A 49 13.71 5.15 -6.63
CA ASP A 49 13.47 6.14 -7.69
C ASP A 49 12.10 5.92 -8.36
N LEU A 50 11.65 4.67 -8.46
CA LEU A 50 10.31 4.33 -8.90
C LEU A 50 9.29 4.98 -7.98
N LEU A 51 9.41 4.83 -6.65
CA LEU A 51 8.47 5.43 -5.71
C LEU A 51 8.43 6.96 -5.81
N ASP A 52 9.57 7.61 -6.03
CA ASP A 52 9.61 9.06 -6.30
C ASP A 52 8.91 9.43 -7.62
N ALA A 53 9.10 8.62 -8.67
CA ALA A 53 8.42 8.82 -9.95
C ALA A 53 6.91 8.58 -9.85
N LEU A 54 6.45 7.62 -9.05
CA LEU A 54 5.02 7.40 -8.79
C LEU A 54 4.40 8.57 -8.04
N GLY A 55 5.07 9.09 -7.01
CA GLY A 55 4.57 10.20 -6.20
C GLY A 55 4.55 11.55 -6.93
N SER A 56 5.38 11.74 -7.95
CA SER A 56 5.49 13.00 -8.72
C SER A 56 4.72 13.00 -10.04
N SER A 57 4.29 11.83 -10.52
CA SER A 57 3.64 11.69 -11.83
C SER A 57 2.14 11.97 -11.78
N PRO A 58 1.57 12.73 -12.74
CA PRO A 58 0.13 12.93 -12.84
C PRO A 58 -0.64 11.68 -13.30
N ASP A 59 0.07 10.65 -13.78
CA ASP A 59 -0.53 9.39 -14.23
C ASP A 59 -0.78 8.41 -13.08
N TRP A 60 -0.37 8.76 -11.86
CA TRP A 60 -0.48 7.91 -10.67
C TRP A 60 -1.21 8.64 -9.56
N GLN A 61 -1.99 7.88 -8.80
CA GLN A 61 -2.74 8.39 -7.67
C GLN A 61 -2.51 7.50 -6.46
N GLU A 62 -2.16 8.10 -5.32
CA GLU A 62 -2.09 7.37 -4.07
C GLU A 62 -3.48 6.81 -3.71
N VAL A 63 -3.51 5.53 -3.30
CA VAL A 63 -4.73 4.79 -2.98
C VAL A 63 -4.60 4.20 -1.57
N PRO A 64 -5.60 4.36 -0.70
CA PRO A 64 -5.54 3.79 0.63
C PRO A 64 -5.63 2.26 0.59
N LEU A 65 -4.96 1.59 1.54
CA LEU A 65 -4.82 0.13 1.60
C LEU A 65 -6.15 -0.62 1.46
N ASN A 66 -7.23 -0.12 2.07
CA ASN A 66 -8.55 -0.75 2.05
C ASN A 66 -9.27 -0.70 0.68
N HIS A 67 -8.66 -0.09 -0.35
CA HIS A 67 -9.20 -0.04 -1.71
C HIS A 67 -8.33 -0.77 -2.74
N VAL A 68 -7.11 -1.19 -2.39
CA VAL A 68 -6.17 -1.69 -3.39
C VAL A 68 -6.56 -3.04 -3.97
N SER A 69 -7.21 -3.91 -3.18
CA SER A 69 -7.76 -5.19 -3.64
C SER A 69 -8.86 -4.98 -4.67
N THR A 70 -9.78 -4.04 -4.43
CA THR A 70 -10.83 -3.66 -5.40
C THR A 70 -10.21 -3.21 -6.72
N VAL A 71 -9.25 -2.28 -6.69
CA VAL A 71 -8.60 -1.78 -7.91
C VAL A 71 -7.90 -2.89 -8.69
N ALA A 72 -7.17 -3.78 -8.00
CA ALA A 72 -6.50 -4.90 -8.66
C ALA A 72 -7.50 -5.91 -9.27
N ASN A 73 -8.61 -6.17 -8.58
CA ASN A 73 -9.67 -7.06 -9.07
C ASN A 73 -10.45 -6.47 -10.26
N GLU A 74 -10.38 -5.16 -10.47
CA GLU A 74 -10.88 -4.48 -11.68
C GLU A 74 -9.83 -4.46 -12.82
N GLY A 75 -8.65 -5.05 -12.60
CA GLY A 75 -7.53 -5.05 -13.55
C GLY A 75 -6.65 -3.80 -13.50
N GLY A 76 -6.88 -2.91 -12.53
CA GLY A 76 -6.05 -1.73 -12.32
C GLY A 76 -4.68 -2.08 -11.72
N VAL A 77 -3.62 -1.47 -12.23
CA VAL A 77 -2.27 -1.63 -11.65
C VAL A 77 -2.17 -0.82 -10.37
N VAL A 78 -1.86 -1.50 -9.27
CA VAL A 78 -1.46 -0.87 -8.01
C VAL A 78 -0.07 -1.32 -7.62
N VAL A 79 0.82 -0.36 -7.40
CA VAL A 79 2.18 -0.60 -6.89
C VAL A 79 2.21 -0.17 -5.43
N GLY A 80 2.61 -1.09 -4.55
CA GLY A 80 2.92 -0.79 -3.15
C GLY A 80 4.42 -0.76 -2.92
N GLY A 81 4.90 0.13 -2.07
CA GLY A 81 6.31 0.11 -1.71
C GLY A 81 6.70 1.02 -0.55
N LEU A 82 7.94 0.82 -0.10
CA LEU A 82 8.57 1.60 0.95
C LEU A 82 10.02 1.89 0.54
N LYS A 83 10.39 3.16 0.60
CA LYS A 83 11.76 3.61 0.41
C LYS A 83 12.60 3.24 1.63
N GLU A 84 13.83 2.80 1.40
CA GLU A 84 14.80 2.47 2.45
C GLU A 84 16.18 3.02 2.08
N PRO A 85 17.05 3.29 3.08
CA PRO A 85 18.46 3.55 2.81
C PRO A 85 19.08 2.41 2.00
N GLY A 86 19.66 2.75 0.84
CA GLY A 86 20.21 1.77 -0.11
C GLY A 86 19.15 1.20 -1.05
N HIS A 87 18.38 0.21 -0.61
CA HIS A 87 17.42 -0.52 -1.46
C HIS A 87 16.04 -0.59 -0.82
N GLY A 88 15.10 0.21 -1.35
CA GLY A 88 13.68 0.05 -1.05
C GLY A 88 13.10 -1.25 -1.62
N HIS A 89 11.84 -1.51 -1.29
CA HIS A 89 11.10 -2.66 -1.79
C HIS A 89 9.79 -2.22 -2.42
N VAL A 90 9.44 -2.88 -3.52
CA VAL A 90 8.21 -2.62 -4.28
C VAL A 90 7.53 -3.95 -4.63
N ALA A 91 6.20 -3.91 -4.70
CA ALA A 91 5.36 -5.04 -5.05
C ALA A 91 4.15 -4.55 -5.87
N VAL A 92 3.57 -5.44 -6.68
CA VAL A 92 2.28 -5.18 -7.34
C VAL A 92 1.19 -5.86 -6.53
N VAL A 93 0.05 -5.20 -6.33
CA VAL A 93 -1.13 -5.85 -5.74
C VAL A 93 -1.68 -6.87 -6.72
N TYR A 94 -1.77 -8.13 -6.29
CA TYR A 94 -2.21 -9.24 -7.12
C TYR A 94 -3.73 -9.40 -7.06
N PRO A 95 -4.43 -9.59 -8.21
CA PRO A 95 -5.87 -9.80 -8.21
C PRO A 95 -6.28 -11.11 -7.53
N GLY A 96 -7.17 -11.03 -6.55
CA GLY A 96 -7.76 -12.16 -5.84
C GLY A 96 -8.46 -11.75 -4.55
N GLU A 97 -9.00 -12.73 -3.83
CA GLU A 97 -9.54 -12.53 -2.49
C GLU A 97 -8.40 -12.23 -1.51
N GLU A 98 -8.67 -11.32 -0.57
CA GLU A 98 -7.74 -11.04 0.51
C GLU A 98 -7.58 -12.28 1.40
N LYS A 99 -6.38 -12.45 1.99
CA LYS A 99 -6.10 -13.59 2.86
C LYS A 99 -5.34 -13.17 4.11
N LEU A 100 -5.21 -14.10 5.05
CA LEU A 100 -4.36 -13.90 6.21
C LEU A 100 -2.91 -13.63 5.79
N ASN A 101 -2.33 -12.54 6.29
CA ASN A 101 -0.89 -12.33 6.25
C ASN A 101 -0.20 -13.36 7.16
N GLY A 102 0.98 -13.83 6.79
CA GLY A 102 1.66 -14.95 7.46
C GLY A 102 1.07 -16.31 7.07
N GLY A 103 1.10 -17.27 8.01
CA GLY A 103 0.57 -18.62 7.82
C GLY A 103 1.38 -19.51 6.88
N PHE A 104 2.56 -19.06 6.44
CA PHE A 104 3.49 -19.86 5.64
C PHE A 104 4.67 -20.31 6.49
N THR A 105 5.18 -21.50 6.18
CA THR A 105 6.36 -22.05 6.83
C THR A 105 7.64 -21.54 6.17
N TYR A 106 8.64 -21.18 6.98
CA TYR A 106 9.97 -20.84 6.53
C TYR A 106 11.06 -21.42 7.42
N ILE A 107 12.27 -21.55 6.89
CA ILE A 107 13.43 -21.97 7.67
C ILE A 107 14.00 -20.77 8.41
N SER A 108 13.96 -20.80 9.74
CA SER A 108 14.52 -19.74 10.56
C SER A 108 16.05 -19.73 10.46
N LYS A 109 16.62 -18.60 10.04
CA LYS A 109 18.08 -18.42 10.01
C LYS A 109 18.75 -18.56 11.37
N LYS A 110 18.01 -18.32 12.47
CA LYS A 110 18.54 -18.42 13.83
C LYS A 110 18.66 -19.86 14.32
N THR A 111 17.72 -20.71 13.92
CA THR A 111 17.58 -22.07 14.48
C THR A 111 17.75 -23.18 13.46
N GLY A 112 17.75 -22.88 12.16
CA GLY A 112 17.77 -23.87 11.07
C GLY A 112 16.49 -24.70 10.95
N LYS A 113 15.46 -24.41 11.75
CA LYS A 113 14.23 -25.21 11.83
C LYS A 113 13.09 -24.54 11.05
N PRO A 114 12.12 -25.34 10.55
CA PRO A 114 10.85 -24.81 10.07
C PRO A 114 10.14 -24.03 11.19
N VAL A 115 9.67 -22.84 10.86
CA VAL A 115 8.87 -21.96 11.72
C VAL A 115 7.71 -21.43 10.89
N GLU A 116 6.53 -21.35 11.48
CA GLU A 116 5.36 -20.72 10.86
C GLU A 116 5.38 -19.21 11.08
N ALA A 117 5.20 -18.44 10.01
CA ALA A 117 5.04 -16.99 10.10
C ALA A 117 3.70 -16.68 10.79
N ALA A 118 3.73 -15.86 11.85
CA ALA A 118 2.53 -15.55 12.64
C ALA A 118 1.41 -14.98 11.76
N ALA A 119 0.27 -15.66 11.75
CA ALA A 119 -0.89 -15.26 10.97
C ALA A 119 -1.64 -14.11 11.67
N THR A 120 -1.75 -12.95 11.02
CA THR A 120 -2.40 -11.76 11.60
C THR A 120 -3.01 -10.88 10.53
N GLY A 121 -4.28 -10.51 10.71
CA GLY A 121 -5.01 -9.62 9.81
C GLY A 121 -5.20 -10.18 8.39
N THR A 122 -6.18 -9.63 7.68
CA THR A 122 -6.48 -9.99 6.29
C THR A 122 -5.99 -8.86 5.38
N TYR A 123 -5.29 -9.22 4.31
CA TYR A 123 -4.65 -8.26 3.41
C TYR A 123 -4.75 -8.69 1.95
N PRO A 124 -4.72 -7.72 1.00
CA PRO A 124 -4.61 -7.98 -0.42
C PRO A 124 -3.40 -8.85 -0.79
N LEU A 125 -3.55 -9.66 -1.83
CA LEU A 125 -2.47 -10.48 -2.38
C LEU A 125 -1.40 -9.62 -3.05
N ALA A 126 -0.19 -10.14 -3.19
CA ALA A 126 0.91 -9.45 -3.84
C ALA A 126 1.66 -10.32 -4.86
N MET A 127 2.12 -9.69 -5.93
CA MET A 127 3.28 -10.16 -6.67
C MET A 127 4.49 -9.38 -6.17
N SER A 128 5.49 -10.11 -5.69
CA SER A 128 6.71 -9.55 -5.14
C SER A 128 7.89 -10.49 -5.41
N THR A 129 9.03 -9.92 -5.78
CA THR A 129 10.27 -10.64 -6.00
C THR A 129 11.38 -9.94 -5.24
N THR A 130 12.46 -10.63 -4.88
CA THR A 130 13.56 -10.01 -4.15
C THR A 130 14.80 -10.90 -4.21
N MET A 131 16.00 -10.31 -4.17
CA MET A 131 17.22 -11.05 -3.87
C MET A 131 17.35 -11.38 -2.38
N GLY A 132 16.51 -10.76 -1.54
CA GLY A 132 16.51 -10.95 -0.09
C GLY A 132 16.11 -12.37 0.31
N ALA A 133 16.68 -12.83 1.42
CA ALA A 133 16.42 -14.16 1.95
C ALA A 133 15.10 -14.29 2.74
N TRP A 134 14.35 -13.20 2.90
CA TRP A 134 13.06 -13.23 3.60
C TRP A 134 11.98 -13.79 2.67
N PRO A 135 11.40 -14.99 2.96
CA PRO A 135 10.46 -15.62 2.05
C PRO A 135 9.13 -14.88 1.93
N GLY A 136 8.75 -14.07 2.93
CA GLY A 136 7.56 -13.22 2.84
C GLY A 136 7.65 -12.15 1.73
N ALA A 137 8.85 -11.82 1.28
CA ALA A 137 9.08 -10.87 0.18
C ALA A 137 9.09 -11.53 -1.21
N LYS A 138 8.89 -12.85 -1.32
CA LYS A 138 8.70 -13.56 -2.60
C LYS A 138 7.28 -14.09 -2.70
N SER A 139 6.52 -13.58 -3.65
CA SER A 139 5.15 -14.02 -3.89
C SER A 139 4.71 -13.90 -5.34
N ASN A 140 3.95 -14.90 -5.79
CA ASN A 140 3.23 -14.90 -7.07
C ASN A 140 1.71 -14.90 -6.84
N GLY A 141 1.23 -14.10 -5.90
CA GLY A 141 -0.16 -14.10 -5.44
C GLY A 141 -0.45 -15.08 -4.29
N ASP A 142 0.55 -15.81 -3.81
CA ASP A 142 0.46 -16.75 -2.69
C ASP A 142 0.75 -16.11 -1.32
N LYS A 143 1.03 -14.80 -1.25
CA LYS A 143 1.27 -14.00 -0.04
C LYS A 143 0.64 -12.63 -0.22
N THR A 144 0.58 -11.88 0.86
CA THR A 144 -0.07 -10.58 0.94
C THR A 144 0.91 -9.44 0.72
N VAL A 145 0.37 -8.24 0.47
CA VAL A 145 1.13 -6.99 0.47
C VAL A 145 1.77 -6.69 1.83
N ARG A 146 1.35 -7.35 2.91
CA ARG A 146 1.89 -7.13 4.25
C ARG A 146 3.12 -7.99 4.54
N ASP A 147 3.25 -9.16 3.92
CA ASP A 147 4.29 -10.17 4.19
C ASP A 147 5.74 -9.71 3.93
N PRO A 148 6.04 -8.80 2.97
CA PRO A 148 7.42 -8.38 2.72
C PRO A 148 8.06 -7.54 3.84
N TRP A 149 7.24 -6.92 4.69
CA TRP A 149 7.70 -5.92 5.67
C TRP A 149 7.48 -6.35 7.12
N PRO A 150 8.33 -5.93 8.08
CA PRO A 150 7.99 -5.93 9.49
C PRO A 150 6.76 -5.04 9.79
N ALA A 151 6.04 -5.32 10.87
CA ALA A 151 4.82 -4.59 11.25
C ALA A 151 5.01 -3.07 11.33
N GLU A 152 6.10 -2.64 11.95
CA GLU A 152 6.40 -1.22 12.13
C GLU A 152 6.74 -0.53 10.80
N LYS A 153 7.41 -1.24 9.88
CA LYS A 153 7.73 -0.71 8.56
C LYS A 153 6.53 -0.66 7.64
N PHE A 154 5.63 -1.64 7.74
CA PHE A 154 4.44 -1.69 6.90
C PHE A 154 3.54 -0.46 7.06
N LYS A 155 3.52 0.17 8.24
CA LYS A 155 2.76 1.41 8.50
C LYS A 155 3.17 2.57 7.58
N ALA A 156 4.38 2.54 7.04
CA ALA A 156 4.91 3.55 6.12
C ALA A 156 4.81 3.13 4.64
N VAL A 157 4.29 1.94 4.34
CA VAL A 157 4.08 1.50 2.96
C VAL A 157 2.96 2.31 2.34
N GLN A 158 3.25 2.87 1.17
CA GLN A 158 2.30 3.63 0.37
C GLN A 158 1.93 2.83 -0.89
N PHE A 159 0.77 3.13 -1.47
CA PHE A 159 0.24 2.45 -2.64
C PHE A 159 -0.21 3.46 -3.69
N TRP A 160 0.13 3.20 -4.94
CA TRP A 160 -0.23 4.06 -6.08
C TRP A 160 -0.92 3.25 -7.15
N ARG A 161 -2.10 3.71 -7.57
CA ARG A 161 -2.81 3.17 -8.72
C ARG A 161 -2.48 3.95 -9.98
N TYR A 162 -2.35 3.26 -11.10
CA TYR A 162 -2.22 3.90 -12.40
C TYR A 162 -3.58 4.44 -12.85
N ILE A 163 -3.64 5.72 -13.21
CA ILE A 163 -4.84 6.43 -13.70
C ILE A 163 -4.63 7.05 -15.09
N GLY A 164 -3.47 6.84 -15.70
CA GLY A 164 -3.18 7.32 -17.04
C GLY A 164 -4.04 6.60 -18.09
N SER A 165 -4.29 7.28 -19.20
CA SER A 165 -5.02 6.72 -20.33
C SER A 165 -4.17 5.60 -20.96
N VAL A 166 -4.58 4.35 -20.76
CA VAL A 166 -4.13 3.25 -21.63
C VAL A 166 -4.59 3.62 -23.04
N GLY A 167 -3.68 3.66 -24.02
CA GLY A 167 -3.95 4.17 -25.37
C GLY A 167 -5.32 3.75 -25.92
N ALA A 168 -6.21 4.73 -26.10
CA ALA A 168 -7.50 4.69 -26.78
C ALA A 168 -8.43 3.47 -26.48
N ALA A 169 -9.16 3.52 -25.38
CA ALA A 169 -10.60 3.20 -25.33
C ALA A 169 -11.23 3.80 -24.07
N SER A 170 -12.09 4.81 -24.28
CA SER A 170 -13.04 5.44 -23.36
C SER A 170 -13.00 5.04 -21.87
N SER A 171 -12.35 5.87 -21.04
CA SER A 171 -12.64 5.93 -19.61
C SER A 171 -14.00 6.60 -19.36
N PRO A 172 -14.79 6.17 -18.37
CA PRO A 172 -15.88 6.98 -17.83
C PRO A 172 -15.32 8.27 -17.19
N PRO A 173 -16.15 9.31 -16.99
CA PRO A 173 -15.67 10.65 -16.69
C PRO A 173 -14.84 10.70 -15.40
N ARG A 174 -13.78 11.52 -15.43
CA ARG A 174 -12.99 11.94 -14.26
C ARG A 174 -13.92 12.49 -13.17
N THR A 175 -14.34 11.66 -12.23
CA THR A 175 -14.83 12.12 -10.94
C THR A 175 -13.63 12.32 -10.03
N LYS A 176 -13.47 13.56 -9.53
CA LYS A 176 -12.54 13.88 -8.45
C LYS A 176 -13.08 13.23 -7.17
N GLU A 177 -12.95 11.92 -7.02
CA GLU A 177 -13.22 11.28 -5.74
C GLU A 177 -12.07 11.60 -4.80
N ARG A 178 -12.26 12.71 -4.08
CA ARG A 178 -11.53 13.03 -2.87
C ARG A 178 -12.01 12.04 -1.81
N TRP A 179 -11.23 11.00 -1.56
CA TRP A 179 -11.43 10.11 -0.42
C TRP A 179 -11.37 10.95 0.86
N THR A 180 -12.53 11.27 1.43
CA THR A 180 -12.62 11.89 2.75
C THR A 180 -12.46 10.77 3.77
N MET A 181 -11.39 10.83 4.58
CA MET A 181 -11.25 9.98 5.75
C MET A 181 -12.47 10.20 6.66
N LYS A 182 -13.41 9.25 6.66
CA LYS A 182 -14.37 9.15 7.76
C LYS A 182 -13.65 8.46 8.93
N SER A 183 -13.22 9.27 9.88
CA SER A 183 -12.87 8.82 11.23
C SER A 183 -14.07 8.07 11.83
N GLN A 184 -14.03 6.74 11.85
CA GLN A 184 -14.91 5.94 12.68
C GLN A 184 -14.46 6.04 14.15
N ARG A 185 -14.92 7.09 14.84
CA ARG A 185 -15.16 6.99 16.29
C ARG A 185 -16.63 6.62 16.45
N GLY A 186 -16.88 5.41 16.92
CA GLY A 186 -18.25 4.95 17.17
C GLY A 186 -18.37 3.43 17.31
N LEU A 187 -17.55 2.81 18.16
CA LEU A 187 -17.87 1.47 18.66
C LEU A 187 -18.92 1.64 19.78
N ALA A 188 -20.17 1.37 19.43
CA ALA A 188 -21.21 1.06 20.39
C ALA A 188 -20.86 -0.29 21.04
N TYR A 189 -20.53 -0.26 22.34
CA TYR A 189 -20.47 -1.46 23.16
C TYR A 189 -21.90 -1.83 23.58
N SER A 190 -22.36 -2.99 23.16
CA SER A 190 -23.52 -3.66 23.74
C SER A 190 -23.18 -4.19 25.14
N LYS A 191 -24.08 -3.92 26.07
CA LYS A 191 -24.03 -4.29 27.49
C LYS A 191 -24.11 -5.81 27.69
N GLY A 192 -23.37 -6.31 28.68
CA GLY A 192 -23.79 -7.50 29.43
C GLY A 192 -22.66 -8.36 29.99
N CYS A 193 -21.97 -7.93 31.06
CA CYS A 193 -21.64 -8.79 32.20
C CYS A 193 -21.03 -7.95 33.33
N GLU A 194 -21.59 -8.07 34.53
CA GLU A 194 -21.14 -7.41 35.75
C GLU A 194 -19.84 -8.03 36.28
N ARG A 195 -18.92 -7.20 36.81
CA ARG A 195 -18.41 -7.23 38.21
C ARG A 195 -17.04 -6.53 38.34
N HIS A 196 -17.03 -5.56 39.26
CA HIS A 196 -15.93 -5.13 40.15
C HIS A 196 -14.61 -4.58 39.57
N GLY A 197 -14.30 -3.32 39.93
CA GLY A 197 -12.92 -2.88 40.17
C GLY A 197 -12.50 -1.51 39.63
N ASN A 198 -12.70 -0.46 40.43
CA ASN A 198 -11.95 0.81 40.52
C ASN A 198 -11.49 1.55 39.22
N ILE A 199 -12.24 2.60 38.86
CA ILE A 199 -11.82 3.65 37.91
C ILE A 199 -11.28 4.85 38.72
N LYS A 200 -9.99 5.16 38.57
CA LYS A 200 -9.43 6.48 38.92
C LYS A 200 -9.74 7.47 37.79
N ARG A 201 -10.52 8.49 38.16
CA ARG A 201 -10.99 9.62 37.36
C ARG A 201 -9.89 10.69 37.30
N TRP A 202 -9.45 11.10 36.11
CA TRP A 202 -8.74 12.36 35.93
C TRP A 202 -9.73 13.35 35.32
N GLN A 203 -10.05 14.40 36.08
CA GLN A 203 -10.89 15.52 35.67
C GLN A 203 -10.06 16.48 34.83
N ALA A 204 -10.68 17.01 33.77
CA ALA A 204 -10.27 18.22 33.11
C ALA A 204 -10.76 19.41 33.93
N GLU A 205 -9.88 20.36 34.21
CA GLU A 205 -10.23 21.72 34.62
C GLU A 205 -9.81 22.65 33.49
N GLU A 206 -10.80 23.23 32.81
CA GLU A 206 -10.70 24.60 32.35
C GLU A 206 -11.31 25.45 33.46
N ASP A 207 -10.58 26.46 33.95
CA ASP A 207 -11.26 27.69 34.30
C ASP A 207 -10.37 28.93 34.16
N SER A 208 -11.11 29.99 33.85
CA SER A 208 -10.75 31.24 33.19
C SER A 208 -10.40 32.37 34.18
N LEU A 209 -9.82 33.47 33.67
CA LEU A 209 -10.14 34.89 33.97
C LEU A 209 -9.02 35.82 33.43
N ARG A 210 -9.27 36.60 32.36
CA ARG A 210 -9.54 38.07 32.33
C ARG A 210 -8.26 38.94 32.53
N LEU A 211 -7.86 39.92 31.71
CA LEU A 211 -8.49 40.92 30.83
C LEU A 211 -7.52 41.43 29.73
N SER A 212 -8.06 41.93 28.60
CA SER A 212 -7.39 42.64 27.48
C SER A 212 -7.08 44.13 27.83
N PRO A 213 -6.65 45.05 26.91
CA PRO A 213 -6.20 44.95 25.51
C PRO A 213 -4.93 45.79 25.14
N GLY A 214 -4.36 45.57 23.95
CA GLY A 214 -3.39 46.50 23.35
C GLY A 214 -2.73 46.01 22.05
N ARG A 215 -3.30 46.38 20.89
CA ARG A 215 -2.59 46.50 19.59
C ARG A 215 -2.05 47.95 19.48
N PRO A 216 -1.23 48.35 18.47
CA PRO A 216 -0.59 47.60 17.37
C PRO A 216 0.93 47.93 17.21
N SER A 217 1.65 47.20 16.36
CA SER A 217 2.46 47.79 15.26
C SER A 217 3.32 46.76 14.52
N ASN A 218 3.45 47.02 13.22
CA ASN A 218 4.25 46.34 12.20
C ASN A 218 5.75 46.29 12.57
N VAL A 219 6.49 45.31 12.04
CA VAL A 219 7.69 45.52 11.19
C VAL A 219 8.08 44.18 10.54
N ILE A 220 8.07 44.18 9.21
CA ILE A 220 8.78 43.24 8.34
C ILE A 220 10.26 43.64 8.35
N ARG A 221 11.18 42.67 8.53
CA ARG A 221 12.57 42.83 8.06
C ARG A 221 13.09 41.52 7.48
N TRP A 222 13.31 41.56 6.17
CA TRP A 222 14.23 40.70 5.44
C TRP A 222 15.66 41.08 5.82
N VAL A 223 16.54 40.10 5.97
CA VAL A 223 17.99 40.29 5.96
C VAL A 223 18.58 39.34 4.92
N ARG A 224 19.52 39.90 4.16
CA ARG A 224 20.16 39.41 2.92
C ARG A 224 20.88 38.08 3.07
#